data_AF-A0A1C4WNP5-F1
#
_entry.id   AF-A0A1C4WNP5-F1
#
_cell.length_a   1.000
_cell.length_b   1.000
_cell.length_c   1.000
_cell.angle_alpha   90.00
_cell.angle_beta   90.00
_cell.angle_gamma   90.00
#
_symmetry.space_group_name_H-M   'P 1'
#
loop_
_entity.id
_entity.type
_entity.pdbx_description
1 polymer ?
#
loop_
_entity_poly.entity_id
_entity_poly.type
_entity_poly.pdbx_seq_one_letter_code
_entity_poly.pdbx_strand_id
1 'polypeptide(L)'
;MGYSVWPSGRLHLPESDDLAAAAAAKLAMAEHGGWYEPDASRSDETLVDLACEARASITRDGDWIEFDHDDEGDPKWSNQATAFYVAIAPFVRSGVVTIEGEDGARWSYTYAAGQMTQQGWNGWDGSVEPFGTYVDHP
;
A
#
# COMPACT_ATOMS: atom_id res chain seq x y z
N MET A 1 14.91 -13.45 0.97
CA MET A 1 14.22 -13.58 -0.32
C MET A 1 13.02 -12.66 -0.23
N GLY A 2 12.85 -11.73 -1.17
CA GLY A 2 11.66 -10.88 -1.18
C GLY A 2 10.83 -11.17 -2.42
N TYR A 3 9.55 -10.83 -2.37
CA TYR A 3 8.56 -11.16 -3.39
C TYR A 3 8.18 -9.90 -4.15
N SER A 4 8.52 -9.82 -5.43
CA SER A 4 8.25 -8.63 -6.24
C SER A 4 6.77 -8.50 -6.55
N VAL A 5 6.29 -7.26 -6.60
CA VAL A 5 4.90 -6.93 -6.90
C VAL A 5 4.78 -5.78 -7.91
N TRP A 6 3.61 -5.69 -8.55
CA TRP A 6 3.23 -4.60 -9.44
C TRP A 6 1.83 -4.11 -9.04
N PRO A 7 1.74 -3.07 -8.19
CA PRO A 7 0.47 -2.45 -7.85
C PRO A 7 -0.08 -1.65 -9.02
N SER A 8 -1.41 -1.59 -9.12
CA SER A 8 -2.12 -0.68 -10.03
C SER A 8 -3.50 -0.34 -9.48
N GLY A 9 -3.98 0.87 -9.72
CA GLY A 9 -5.34 1.23 -9.33
C GLY A 9 -5.53 2.70 -9.04
N ARG A 10 -6.72 3.05 -8.55
CA ARG A 10 -7.08 4.45 -8.29
C ARG A 10 -7.97 4.57 -7.07
N LEU A 11 -7.65 5.54 -6.21
CA LEU A 11 -8.39 5.83 -4.99
C LEU A 11 -8.89 7.28 -4.98
N HIS A 12 -10.13 7.46 -4.52
CA HIS A 12 -10.67 8.76 -4.17
C HIS A 12 -10.21 9.11 -2.76
N LEU A 13 -9.13 9.89 -2.65
CA LEU A 13 -8.55 10.39 -1.42
C LEU A 13 -8.50 11.93 -1.51
N PRO A 14 -9.44 12.63 -0.86
CA PRO A 14 -9.51 14.09 -0.92
C PRO A 14 -8.16 14.74 -0.65
N GLU A 15 -7.79 15.75 -1.43
CA GLU A 15 -6.47 16.39 -1.29
C GLU A 15 -6.26 16.95 0.13
N SER A 16 -7.33 17.40 0.77
CA SER A 16 -7.31 17.87 2.17
C SER A 16 -6.88 16.81 3.18
N ASP A 17 -7.05 15.53 2.85
CA ASP A 17 -6.77 14.39 3.72
C ASP A 17 -5.36 13.82 3.49
N ASP A 18 -4.63 14.26 2.45
CA ASP A 18 -3.36 13.65 2.02
C ASP A 18 -2.27 13.69 3.09
N LEU A 19 -2.04 14.84 3.72
CA LEU A 19 -1.03 14.99 4.77
C LEU A 19 -1.36 14.15 6.02
N ALA A 20 -2.64 14.02 6.35
CA ALA A 20 -3.08 13.19 7.46
C ALA A 20 -2.94 11.69 7.13
N ALA A 21 -3.25 11.30 5.89
CA ALA A 21 -3.07 9.94 5.41
C ALA A 21 -1.59 9.55 5.37
N ALA A 22 -0.71 10.44 4.89
CA ALA A 22 0.74 10.23 4.88
C ALA A 22 1.31 10.09 6.30
N ALA A 23 0.86 10.93 7.25
CA ALA A 23 1.26 10.80 8.65
C ALA A 23 0.82 9.45 9.26
N ALA A 24 -0.41 9.01 8.98
CA ALA A 24 -0.91 7.71 9.43
C ALA A 24 -0.12 6.54 8.81
N ALA A 25 0.18 6.61 7.52
CA ALA A 25 0.98 5.61 6.82
C ALA A 25 2.39 5.51 7.42
N LYS A 26 3.06 6.64 7.68
CA LYS A 26 4.38 6.66 8.31
C LYS A 26 4.38 6.03 9.69
N LEU A 27 3.39 6.36 10.52
CA LEU A 27 3.26 5.78 11.86
C LEU A 27 3.08 4.26 11.77
N ALA A 28 2.18 3.80 10.91
CA ALA A 28 1.92 2.38 10.73
C ALA A 28 3.18 1.66 10.21
N MET A 29 3.82 2.18 9.16
CA MET A 29 5.04 1.58 8.62
C MET A 29 6.18 1.51 9.65
N ALA A 30 6.32 2.50 10.53
CA ALA A 30 7.31 2.50 11.59
C ALA A 30 7.11 1.38 12.63
N GLU A 31 5.86 0.93 12.82
CA GLU A 31 5.53 -0.19 13.73
C GLU A 31 5.84 -1.57 13.13
N HIS A 32 6.09 -1.64 11.81
CA HIS A 32 6.38 -2.88 11.11
C HIS A 32 7.84 -2.93 10.63
N GLY A 33 8.45 -4.12 10.73
CA GLY A 33 9.81 -4.34 10.22
C GLY A 33 9.86 -4.28 8.69
N GLY A 34 10.86 -3.58 8.15
CA GLY A 34 11.14 -3.49 6.72
C GLY A 34 12.26 -2.48 6.43
N TRP A 35 12.19 -1.82 5.27
CA TRP A 35 13.22 -0.90 4.75
C TRP A 35 12.94 0.58 5.01
N TYR A 36 11.71 0.96 5.35
CA TYR A 36 11.38 2.32 5.72
C TYR A 36 12.08 2.69 7.05
N GLU A 37 12.85 3.78 7.02
CA GLU A 37 13.59 4.31 8.17
C GLU A 37 12.88 5.55 8.73
N PRO A 38 12.16 5.45 9.86
CA PRO A 38 11.33 6.55 10.37
C PRO A 38 12.15 7.80 10.71
N ASP A 39 13.41 7.64 11.13
CA ASP A 39 14.30 8.75 11.47
C ASP A 39 14.78 9.56 10.26
N ALA A 40 14.66 9.01 9.05
CA ALA A 40 15.00 9.68 7.80
C ALA A 40 13.80 10.42 7.16
N SER A 41 12.58 10.15 7.65
CA SER A 41 11.33 10.72 7.10
C SER A 41 11.14 12.20 7.45
N ARG A 42 10.57 12.97 6.52
CA ARG A 42 10.24 14.40 6.75
C ARG A 42 8.79 14.53 7.21
N SER A 43 8.51 15.54 8.04
CA SER A 43 7.15 15.76 8.56
C SER A 43 6.13 16.17 7.50
N ASP A 44 6.59 16.71 6.37
CA ASP A 44 5.78 17.31 5.29
C ASP A 44 5.62 16.42 4.05
N GLU A 45 6.10 15.16 4.08
CA GLU A 45 5.88 14.21 2.97
C GLU A 45 4.39 13.91 2.76
N THR A 46 4.06 13.80 1.48
CA THR A 46 2.77 13.38 0.93
C THR A 46 2.72 11.87 0.70
N LEU A 47 1.57 11.35 0.28
CA LEU A 47 1.49 9.95 -0.15
C LEU A 47 2.35 9.66 -1.40
N VAL A 48 2.56 10.67 -2.25
CA VAL A 48 3.43 10.54 -3.43
C VAL A 48 4.89 10.31 -3.01
N ASP A 49 5.36 11.03 -1.99
CA ASP A 49 6.73 10.90 -1.49
C ASP A 49 6.97 9.52 -0.82
N LEU A 50 5.90 8.92 -0.25
CA LEU A 50 5.95 7.62 0.42
C LEU A 50 5.67 6.43 -0.51
N ALA A 51 5.40 6.68 -1.79
CA ALA A 51 4.94 5.66 -2.72
C ALA A 51 5.91 4.46 -2.83
N CYS A 52 7.22 4.73 -2.85
CA CYS A 52 8.25 3.69 -2.95
C CYS A 52 8.22 2.71 -1.76
N GLU A 53 7.80 3.15 -0.57
CA GLU A 53 7.66 2.30 0.61
C GLU A 53 6.41 1.41 0.53
N ALA A 54 5.39 1.87 -0.20
CA ALA A 54 4.25 1.07 -0.62
C ALA A 54 4.54 0.16 -1.83
N ARG A 55 5.79 0.18 -2.33
CA ARG A 55 6.25 -0.53 -3.54
C ARG A 55 5.46 -0.14 -4.79
N ALA A 56 5.08 1.13 -4.85
CA ALA A 56 4.29 1.71 -5.91
C ALA A 56 4.93 3.02 -6.39
N SER A 57 4.54 3.46 -7.57
CA SER A 57 4.56 4.86 -7.95
C SER A 57 3.15 5.43 -7.72
N ILE A 58 3.06 6.66 -7.19
CA ILE A 58 1.77 7.32 -6.99
C ILE A 58 1.79 8.65 -7.72
N THR A 59 0.74 8.91 -8.49
CA THR A 59 0.46 10.23 -9.04
C THR A 59 -0.83 10.79 -8.45
N ARG A 60 -0.89 12.11 -8.28
CA ARG A 60 -2.07 12.80 -7.73
C ARG A 60 -2.76 13.65 -8.80
N ASP A 61 -4.08 13.54 -8.84
CA ASP A 61 -5.02 14.26 -9.70
C ASP A 61 -6.18 14.80 -8.83
N GLY A 62 -5.94 15.97 -8.21
CA GLY A 62 -6.87 16.58 -7.25
C GLY A 62 -7.21 15.63 -6.08
N ASP A 63 -8.49 15.30 -5.93
CA ASP A 63 -9.00 14.38 -4.91
C ASP A 63 -8.76 12.89 -5.23
N TRP A 64 -8.01 12.58 -6.28
CA TRP A 64 -7.69 11.21 -6.66
C TRP A 64 -6.19 10.95 -6.65
N ILE A 65 -5.84 9.73 -6.26
CA ILE A 65 -4.49 9.18 -6.43
C ILE A 65 -4.55 7.94 -7.30
N GLU A 66 -3.56 7.79 -8.17
CA GLU A 66 -3.38 6.66 -9.06
C GLU A 66 -2.09 5.94 -8.69
N PHE A 67 -2.20 4.63 -8.49
CA PHE A 67 -1.12 3.72 -8.21
C PHE A 67 -0.66 3.09 -9.52
N ASP A 68 0.65 3.10 -9.73
CA ASP A 68 1.34 2.36 -10.77
C ASP A 68 2.50 1.59 -10.14
N HIS A 69 3.18 0.74 -10.92
CA HIS A 69 4.36 0.04 -10.45
C HIS A 69 5.55 1.00 -10.28
N ASP A 70 6.38 0.71 -9.28
CA ASP A 70 7.67 1.37 -9.11
C ASP A 70 8.71 0.69 -10.00
N ASP A 71 8.99 1.28 -11.17
CA ASP A 71 9.99 0.78 -12.13
C ASP A 71 11.44 1.04 -11.69
N GLU A 72 11.65 2.03 -10.82
CA GLU A 72 12.99 2.50 -10.46
C GLU A 72 13.47 1.91 -9.13
N GLY A 73 12.53 1.47 -8.27
CA GLY A 73 12.80 0.89 -6.96
C GLY A 73 13.00 -0.63 -6.91
N ASP A 74 13.06 -1.16 -5.68
CA ASP A 74 13.05 -2.59 -5.40
C ASP A 74 11.63 -3.00 -4.97
N PRO A 75 10.78 -3.56 -5.85
CA PRO A 75 9.34 -3.71 -5.63
C PRO A 75 9.00 -4.89 -4.71
N LYS A 76 9.83 -5.15 -3.70
CA LYS A 76 9.73 -6.32 -2.83
C LYS A 76 8.73 -6.03 -1.71
N TRP A 77 7.65 -6.82 -1.71
CA TRP A 77 6.58 -6.72 -0.72
C TRP A 77 7.10 -6.94 0.69
N SER A 78 6.45 -6.29 1.65
CA SER A 78 6.81 -6.35 3.07
C SER A 78 5.60 -6.04 3.95
N ASN A 79 5.76 -6.27 5.25
CA ASN A 79 4.75 -5.85 6.22
C ASN A 79 4.59 -4.32 6.27
N GLN A 80 5.63 -3.55 5.95
CA GLN A 80 5.51 -2.09 5.83
C GLN A 80 4.65 -1.68 4.64
N ALA A 81 4.83 -2.33 3.49
CA ALA A 81 3.98 -2.10 2.34
C ALA A 81 2.51 -2.42 2.69
N THR A 82 2.24 -3.57 3.31
CA THR A 82 0.90 -3.91 3.82
C THR A 82 0.36 -2.84 4.78
N ALA A 83 1.19 -2.33 5.70
CA ALA A 83 0.82 -1.29 6.66
C ALA A 83 0.38 0.01 5.99
N PHE A 84 1.08 0.42 4.93
CA PHE A 84 0.71 1.58 4.14
C PHE A 84 -0.73 1.46 3.61
N TYR A 85 -1.04 0.36 2.91
CA TYR A 85 -2.37 0.16 2.30
C TYR A 85 -3.49 0.09 3.34
N VAL A 86 -3.22 -0.48 4.52
CA VAL A 86 -4.18 -0.52 5.63
C VAL A 86 -4.38 0.86 6.24
N ALA A 87 -3.29 1.60 6.49
CA ALA A 87 -3.32 2.86 7.22
C ALA A 87 -4.03 3.99 6.47
N ILE A 88 -3.99 4.00 5.14
CA ILE A 88 -4.68 5.01 4.35
C ILE A 88 -6.20 4.80 4.29
N ALA A 89 -6.69 3.60 4.65
CA ALA A 89 -8.10 3.23 4.46
C ALA A 89 -9.11 4.24 5.04
N PRO A 90 -8.95 4.80 6.26
CA PRO A 90 -9.91 5.76 6.84
C PRO A 90 -10.07 7.05 6.02
N PHE A 91 -9.09 7.40 5.20
CA PHE A 91 -9.05 8.62 4.39
C PHE A 91 -9.61 8.40 2.98
N VAL A 92 -9.72 7.14 2.55
CA VAL A 92 -10.19 6.79 1.21
C VAL A 92 -11.71 6.67 1.21
N ARG A 93 -12.36 7.42 0.31
CA ARG A 93 -13.82 7.37 0.14
C ARG A 93 -14.24 6.13 -0.64
N SER A 94 -13.50 5.83 -1.71
CA SER A 94 -13.76 4.72 -2.61
C SER A 94 -12.56 4.43 -3.50
N GLY A 95 -12.37 3.18 -3.90
CA GLY A 95 -11.40 2.83 -4.94
C GLY A 95 -10.91 1.40 -4.80
N VAL A 96 -10.05 0.98 -5.72
CA VAL A 96 -9.43 -0.35 -5.69
C VAL A 96 -7.97 -0.21 -6.07
N VAL A 97 -7.10 -0.91 -5.34
CA VAL A 97 -5.73 -1.21 -5.75
C VAL A 97 -5.63 -2.71 -5.98
N THR A 98 -5.12 -3.11 -7.13
CA THR A 98 -4.79 -4.49 -7.48
C THR A 98 -3.30 -4.68 -7.36
N ILE A 99 -2.87 -5.81 -6.81
CA ILE A 99 -1.47 -6.19 -6.71
C ILE A 99 -1.29 -7.49 -7.50
N GLU A 100 -0.33 -7.49 -8.42
CA GLU A 100 0.18 -8.70 -9.08
C GLU A 100 1.54 -9.04 -8.50
N GLY A 101 1.79 -10.30 -8.17
CA GLY A 101 3.10 -10.74 -7.69
C GLY A 101 3.91 -11.51 -8.73
N GLU A 102 5.19 -11.73 -8.44
CA GLU A 102 6.17 -12.35 -9.36
C GLU A 102 5.85 -13.76 -9.86
N ASP A 103 4.95 -14.47 -9.18
CA ASP A 103 4.45 -15.78 -9.57
C ASP A 103 3.10 -15.75 -10.31
N GLY A 104 2.55 -14.56 -10.56
CA GLY A 104 1.25 -14.34 -11.17
C GLY A 104 0.06 -14.38 -10.19
N ALA A 105 0.30 -14.54 -8.89
CA ALA A 105 -0.75 -14.37 -7.89
C ALA A 105 -1.28 -12.94 -7.90
N ARG A 106 -2.59 -12.80 -7.70
CA ARG A 106 -3.28 -11.52 -7.73
C ARG A 106 -4.21 -11.38 -6.53
N TRP A 107 -4.13 -10.23 -5.88
CA TRP A 107 -5.09 -9.81 -4.87
C TRP A 107 -5.40 -8.33 -5.03
N SER A 108 -6.42 -7.86 -4.32
CA SER A 108 -6.80 -6.45 -4.36
C SER A 108 -7.24 -5.95 -3.00
N TYR A 109 -7.07 -4.66 -2.79
CA TYR A 109 -7.62 -3.90 -1.67
C TYR A 109 -8.74 -3.01 -2.20
N THR A 110 -9.97 -3.31 -1.82
CA THR A 110 -11.14 -2.48 -2.12
C THR A 110 -11.43 -1.57 -0.94
N TYR A 111 -11.46 -0.27 -1.22
CA TYR A 111 -11.74 0.78 -0.26
C TYR A 111 -13.16 1.29 -0.44
N ALA A 112 -13.91 1.39 0.65
CA ALA A 112 -15.25 1.95 0.67
C ALA A 112 -15.56 2.51 2.05
N ALA A 113 -16.01 3.78 2.10
CA ALA A 113 -16.48 4.43 3.33
C ALA A 113 -15.47 4.37 4.49
N GLY A 114 -14.17 4.57 4.21
CA GLY A 114 -13.12 4.54 5.23
C GLY A 114 -12.69 3.13 5.66
N GLN A 115 -13.23 2.08 5.04
CA GLN A 115 -12.88 0.69 5.30
C GLN A 115 -12.13 0.10 4.10
N MET A 116 -11.29 -0.89 4.37
CA MET A 116 -10.57 -1.66 3.36
C MET A 116 -10.93 -3.14 3.50
N THR A 117 -11.07 -3.81 2.36
CA THR A 117 -11.28 -5.26 2.29
C THR A 117 -10.30 -5.86 1.30
N GLN A 118 -9.64 -6.95 1.68
CA GLN A 118 -8.80 -7.71 0.77
C GLN A 118 -9.67 -8.72 0.00
N GLN A 119 -9.40 -8.87 -1.29
CA GLN A 119 -9.92 -9.96 -2.11
C GLN A 119 -8.76 -10.70 -2.76
N GLY A 120 -8.78 -12.03 -2.68
CA GLY A 120 -7.69 -12.87 -3.16
C GLY A 120 -6.63 -13.14 -2.10
N TRP A 121 -5.74 -14.07 -2.43
CA TRP A 121 -4.65 -14.51 -1.58
C TRP A 121 -3.45 -13.60 -1.83
N ASN A 122 -2.93 -12.98 -0.79
CA ASN A 122 -1.67 -12.24 -0.88
C ASN A 122 -0.58 -13.22 -1.30
N GLY A 123 0.07 -13.00 -2.44
CA GLY A 123 1.05 -13.97 -2.94
C GLY A 123 2.34 -14.04 -2.12
N TRP A 124 2.59 -13.07 -1.22
CA TRP A 124 3.75 -13.09 -0.32
C TRP A 124 3.62 -14.11 0.82
N ASP A 125 2.45 -14.16 1.46
CA ASP A 125 2.23 -14.96 2.67
C ASP A 125 0.98 -15.87 2.58
N GLY A 126 0.27 -15.86 1.47
CA GLY A 126 -0.98 -16.57 1.26
C GLY A 126 -2.12 -16.08 2.15
N SER A 127 -1.98 -14.98 2.88
CA SER A 127 -3.06 -14.49 3.73
C SER A 127 -4.22 -13.94 2.88
N VAL A 128 -5.46 -14.11 3.36
CA VAL A 128 -6.68 -13.54 2.76
C VAL A 128 -7.12 -12.24 3.44
N GLU A 129 -6.37 -11.80 4.43
CA GLU A 129 -6.54 -10.54 5.15
C GLU A 129 -5.15 -9.94 5.44
N PRO A 130 -5.03 -8.60 5.52
CA PRO A 130 -3.76 -7.97 5.86
C PRO A 130 -3.22 -8.45 7.21
N PHE A 131 -1.94 -8.82 7.24
CA PHE A 131 -1.28 -9.38 8.43
C PHE A 131 -1.92 -10.67 8.94
N GLY A 132 -2.61 -11.41 8.07
CA GLY A 132 -3.16 -12.72 8.40
C GLY A 132 -2.08 -13.75 8.71
N THR A 133 -2.52 -14.93 9.13
CA THR A 133 -1.60 -16.06 9.31
C THR A 133 -1.11 -16.53 7.94
N TYR A 134 0.18 -16.84 7.84
CA TYR A 134 0.75 -17.41 6.63
C TYR A 134 0.01 -18.71 6.25
N VAL A 135 -0.40 -18.84 4.99
CA VAL A 135 -1.05 -20.04 4.47
C VAL A 135 -0.31 -20.50 3.21
N ASP A 136 0.12 -21.76 3.19
CA ASP A 136 0.62 -22.36 1.96
C ASP A 136 -0.52 -22.48 0.96
N HIS A 137 -0.42 -21.77 -0.16
CA HIS A 137 -1.36 -21.88 -1.27
C HIS A 137 -1.20 -23.26 -1.94
N PRO A 138 -2.28 -23.91 -2.39
CA PRO A 138 -2.22 -25.17 -3.14
C PRO A 138 -1.56 -25.04 -4.52
#